data_AF-A0A1H6HK01-F1
#
_entry.id   AF-A0A1H6HK01-F1
#
_cell.length_a   1.000
_cell.length_b   1.000
_cell.length_c   1.000
_cell.angle_alpha   90.00
_cell.angle_beta   90.00
_cell.angle_gamma   90.00
#
_symmetry.space_group_name_H-M   'P 1'
#
loop_
_entity.id
_entity.type
_entity.pdbx_description
1 polymer ?
#
loop_
_entity_poly.entity_id
_entity_poly.type
_entity_poly.pdbx_seq_one_letter_code
_entity_poly.pdbx_strand_id
1 'polypeptide(L)'
;MNTIGLRPSGKMRPSHQTTGGDRPAAADGVEPYPSDGPIGGGLIRPSELGMPDPGPLPCGRRFVAAPAPTGNVPLGVANDRGPRFDRPIPGSGYSWWYIDALSDDGKHGLTLIFFIGSVFSPYYAWARRKGGPAEPLDHCSVNVCLYGATKRWSMTERNRSAVNRSIDTLVIGPSALRWTGSALEIRLSERTFPLPGRIQGTIRVHPRALTGHSVRLDAEGEHFWSPLAPDSRVEVELSHPRLRWSGPGYFDTNSGIVPLEKSFVRWTWSRAPLQNGTAVLYDVTRRDGSDLAVALRIGRDGKVEESDSPPVSALPRGTWGVERITRADSGHAAHLTEVLEDTPFYTRSVIETRLFGEKVTGFHESLCLDRFRTGWVQALLPFRMPRRFR
;
A
#
# COMPACT_ATOMS: atom_id res chain seq x y z
N MET A 1 -9.51 -49.96 -22.77
CA MET A 1 -8.08 -49.81 -23.07
C MET A 1 -7.72 -48.35 -22.85
N ASN A 2 -6.76 -47.95 -22.00
CA ASN A 2 -5.94 -48.73 -21.06
C ASN A 2 -5.88 -48.04 -19.68
N THR A 3 -5.70 -48.83 -18.63
CA THR A 3 -5.55 -48.40 -17.23
C THR A 3 -4.08 -48.44 -16.80
N ILE A 4 -3.59 -47.39 -16.14
CA ILE A 4 -2.42 -47.43 -15.23
C ILE A 4 -2.76 -46.56 -14.00
N GLY A 5 -2.25 -46.92 -12.82
CA GLY A 5 -2.42 -46.18 -11.57
C GLY A 5 -1.45 -46.66 -10.48
N LEU A 6 -1.74 -46.34 -9.21
CA LEU A 6 -0.90 -46.57 -8.01
C LEU A 6 0.32 -45.61 -7.90
N ARG A 7 0.85 -45.23 -6.73
CA ARG A 7 0.33 -45.12 -5.33
C ARG A 7 1.26 -44.16 -4.55
N PRO A 8 0.85 -43.59 -3.39
CA PRO A 8 1.67 -42.66 -2.60
C PRO A 8 2.48 -43.32 -1.47
N SER A 9 3.62 -42.73 -1.12
CA SER A 9 4.42 -42.95 0.10
C SER A 9 5.20 -41.66 0.44
N GLY A 10 5.64 -41.37 1.67
CA GLY A 10 5.47 -42.08 2.95
C GLY A 10 5.68 -41.14 4.15
N LYS A 11 5.52 -41.63 5.39
CA LYS A 11 5.72 -40.86 6.64
C LYS A 11 7.19 -40.89 7.11
N MET A 12 7.64 -39.89 7.89
CA MET A 12 8.90 -40.01 8.66
C MET A 12 8.91 -39.21 9.99
N ARG A 13 9.19 -39.94 11.09
CA ARG A 13 9.48 -39.59 12.51
C ARG A 13 9.77 -40.95 13.23
N PRO A 14 10.42 -41.06 14.42
CA PRO A 14 10.69 -40.08 15.49
C PRO A 14 12.20 -39.67 15.51
N SER A 15 13.05 -39.60 16.56
CA SER A 15 13.01 -39.87 18.03
C SER A 15 14.14 -39.15 18.80
N HIS A 16 14.15 -39.29 20.13
CA HIS A 16 15.10 -38.79 21.16
C HIS A 16 15.02 -37.27 21.49
N GLN A 17 15.00 -36.77 22.74
CA GLN A 17 15.59 -37.17 24.05
C GLN A 17 17.10 -36.85 24.16
N THR A 18 17.65 -36.30 25.27
CA THR A 18 17.11 -36.13 26.64
C THR A 18 17.78 -34.96 27.42
N THR A 19 17.21 -34.62 28.60
CA THR A 19 17.82 -34.03 29.82
C THR A 19 18.50 -32.65 29.83
N GLY A 20 18.16 -31.83 30.84
CA GLY A 20 19.08 -30.84 31.44
C GLY A 20 18.42 -29.58 32.06
N GLY A 21 18.61 -29.36 33.37
CA GLY A 21 18.57 -28.02 33.99
C GLY A 21 17.43 -27.68 34.96
N ASP A 22 17.65 -27.88 36.26
CA ASP A 22 16.87 -27.26 37.35
C ASP A 22 17.36 -25.84 37.72
N ARG A 23 16.55 -25.12 38.50
CA ARG A 23 16.82 -23.82 39.18
C ARG A 23 17.10 -24.09 40.69
N PRO A 24 17.47 -23.14 41.59
CA PRO A 24 17.33 -21.66 41.51
C PRO A 24 18.48 -20.81 42.16
N ALA A 25 18.19 -19.51 42.41
CA ALA A 25 18.80 -18.61 43.43
C ALA A 25 20.23 -18.05 43.16
N ALA A 26 20.66 -16.91 43.74
CA ALA A 26 20.00 -15.68 44.23
C ALA A 26 21.09 -14.62 44.59
N ALA A 27 20.69 -13.35 44.87
CA ALA A 27 21.50 -12.28 45.50
C ALA A 27 22.75 -11.79 44.71
N ASP A 28 23.42 -10.67 45.00
CA ASP A 28 23.04 -9.35 45.59
C ASP A 28 24.17 -8.33 45.23
N GLY A 29 23.98 -7.03 45.50
CA GLY A 29 25.03 -5.99 45.41
C GLY A 29 24.99 -5.19 44.09
N VAL A 30 24.63 -3.89 44.06
CA VAL A 30 25.17 -2.68 44.74
C VAL A 30 26.37 -2.07 43.99
N GLU A 31 26.16 -0.80 43.59
CA GLU A 31 27.07 0.11 42.88
C GLU A 31 28.21 0.63 43.80
N PRO A 32 29.29 1.24 43.27
CA PRO A 32 29.22 2.68 42.99
C PRO A 32 30.05 3.20 41.80
N TYR A 33 29.65 4.39 41.31
CA TYR A 33 30.49 5.32 40.54
C TYR A 33 31.76 5.78 41.29
N PRO A 34 32.80 6.18 40.55
CA PRO A 34 33.66 7.32 40.85
C PRO A 34 33.42 8.50 39.91
N SER A 35 33.94 9.67 40.27
CA SER A 35 33.66 10.98 39.66
C SER A 35 34.88 11.60 38.93
N ASP A 36 34.64 12.80 38.38
CA ASP A 36 35.62 13.85 38.05
C ASP A 36 36.45 13.77 36.75
N GLY A 37 36.61 14.93 36.11
CA GLY A 37 37.60 15.23 35.05
C GLY A 37 38.53 16.37 35.54
N PRO A 38 38.91 17.37 34.73
CA PRO A 38 38.80 17.54 33.27
C PRO A 38 40.20 17.87 32.65
N ILE A 39 40.28 18.84 31.72
CA ILE A 39 41.49 19.49 31.12
C ILE A 39 42.16 18.75 29.94
N GLY A 40 42.61 19.53 28.94
CA GLY A 40 43.71 19.14 28.03
C GLY A 40 43.43 19.31 26.53
N GLY A 41 43.70 20.50 25.98
CA GLY A 41 43.72 20.72 24.53
C GLY A 41 45.10 20.44 23.92
N GLY A 42 45.16 19.85 22.72
CA GLY A 42 46.39 19.59 21.98
C GLY A 42 46.27 19.92 20.49
N LEU A 43 47.23 20.69 19.96
CA LEU A 43 47.32 21.00 18.52
C LEU A 43 47.83 19.78 17.74
N ILE A 44 47.29 19.56 16.54
CA ILE A 44 47.91 18.74 15.50
C ILE A 44 48.05 19.61 14.24
N ARG A 45 49.25 19.59 13.63
CA ARG A 45 49.50 20.20 12.31
C ARG A 45 49.39 19.12 11.21
N PRO A 46 48.92 19.47 9.99
CA PRO A 46 48.67 18.48 8.94
C PRO A 46 49.87 18.29 7.99
N SER A 47 50.24 17.04 7.73
CA SER A 47 50.64 16.55 6.39
C SER A 47 51.10 15.09 6.43
N GLU A 48 50.36 14.19 5.78
CA GLU A 48 50.87 13.29 4.73
C GLU A 48 49.71 12.50 4.09
N LEU A 49 49.90 11.99 2.87
CA LEU A 49 48.78 11.56 2.01
C LEU A 49 48.43 10.07 2.16
N GLY A 50 47.19 9.81 2.59
CA GLY A 50 46.45 8.60 2.28
C GLY A 50 45.06 8.97 1.78
N MET A 51 44.78 8.78 0.48
CA MET A 51 43.51 9.17 -0.16
C MET A 51 42.33 8.37 0.40
N PRO A 52 41.33 8.99 1.04
CA PRO A 52 40.08 8.32 1.41
C PRO A 52 39.08 8.35 0.26
N ASP A 53 38.21 7.36 0.25
CA ASP A 53 37.05 7.22 -0.66
C ASP A 53 36.14 8.47 -0.61
N PRO A 54 35.71 9.06 -1.74
CA PRO A 54 34.79 10.20 -1.73
C PRO A 54 33.39 9.78 -1.24
N GLY A 55 33.18 9.92 0.07
CA GLY A 55 31.89 9.68 0.72
C GLY A 55 30.75 10.46 0.05
N PRO A 56 29.49 9.96 0.14
CA PRO A 56 28.38 10.44 -0.66
C PRO A 56 28.12 11.93 -0.44
N LEU A 57 28.29 12.70 -1.52
CA LEU A 57 27.99 14.13 -1.55
C LEU A 57 26.49 14.34 -1.29
N PRO A 58 26.10 15.24 -0.36
CA PRO A 58 24.69 15.50 -0.10
C PRO A 58 24.05 16.20 -1.30
N CYS A 59 23.15 15.49 -1.99
CA CYS A 59 22.38 15.97 -3.15
C CYS A 59 21.32 17.02 -2.75
N GLY A 60 21.76 18.18 -2.25
CA GLY A 60 20.94 19.17 -1.59
C GLY A 60 19.81 19.77 -2.42
N ARG A 61 18.63 19.14 -2.39
CA ARG A 61 17.35 19.72 -2.82
C ARG A 61 16.53 20.13 -1.60
N ARG A 62 16.56 21.43 -1.26
CA ARG A 62 15.64 22.01 -0.26
C ARG A 62 14.24 22.07 -0.86
N PHE A 63 13.28 21.36 -0.26
CA PHE A 63 11.87 21.51 -0.59
C PHE A 63 11.33 22.80 0.02
N VAL A 64 10.66 23.61 -0.81
CA VAL A 64 10.04 24.87 -0.38
C VAL A 64 8.58 24.59 0.02
N ALA A 65 8.22 24.95 1.25
CA ALA A 65 6.82 24.95 1.67
C ALA A 65 6.06 26.08 0.96
N ALA A 66 5.25 25.73 -0.04
CA ALA A 66 4.40 26.68 -0.75
C ALA A 66 3.10 26.97 0.03
N PRO A 67 2.54 28.19 -0.03
CA PRO A 67 1.23 28.50 0.55
C PRO A 67 0.10 27.77 -0.18
N ALA A 68 -0.97 27.44 0.55
CA ALA A 68 -2.02 26.55 0.07
C ALA A 68 -3.02 27.22 -0.91
N PRO A 69 -3.31 26.61 -2.08
CA PRO A 69 -4.48 26.93 -2.89
C PRO A 69 -5.79 26.42 -2.25
N THR A 70 -6.92 27.06 -2.55
CA THR A 70 -8.24 26.65 -2.03
C THR A 70 -8.81 25.45 -2.79
N GLY A 71 -9.06 24.34 -2.09
CA GLY A 71 -9.97 23.28 -2.56
C GLY A 71 -9.55 21.84 -2.25
N ASN A 72 -8.25 21.55 -2.22
CA ASN A 72 -7.71 20.19 -2.04
C ASN A 72 -6.76 20.13 -0.83
N VAL A 73 -7.33 20.06 0.38
CA VAL A 73 -6.53 19.99 1.63
C VAL A 73 -6.16 18.52 1.89
N PRO A 74 -4.88 18.15 2.07
CA PRO A 74 -4.49 16.77 2.36
C PRO A 74 -5.07 16.22 3.68
N LEU A 75 -4.96 14.91 3.90
CA LEU A 75 -5.32 14.28 5.18
C LEU A 75 -4.18 14.47 6.21
N GLY A 76 -4.54 14.56 7.49
CA GLY A 76 -3.57 14.71 8.59
C GLY A 76 -3.10 16.13 8.94
N VAL A 77 -3.41 17.16 8.13
CA VAL A 77 -2.98 18.57 8.35
C VAL A 77 -3.70 19.24 9.55
N ALA A 78 -4.71 18.60 10.13
CA ALA A 78 -5.46 19.07 11.29
C ALA A 78 -5.45 18.02 12.41
N ASN A 79 -5.97 18.38 13.59
CA ASN A 79 -6.10 17.47 14.75
C ASN A 79 -6.97 16.22 14.47
N ASP A 80 -7.63 16.14 13.33
CA ASP A 80 -8.33 14.95 12.84
C ASP A 80 -7.44 14.18 11.85
N ARG A 81 -6.80 13.12 12.35
CA ARG A 81 -6.00 12.16 11.56
C ARG A 81 -6.83 10.98 11.02
N GLY A 82 -8.15 10.99 11.23
CA GLY A 82 -9.04 9.92 10.76
C GLY A 82 -9.18 9.90 9.23
N PRO A 83 -9.84 8.88 8.66
CA PRO A 83 -9.92 8.68 7.22
C PRO A 83 -10.88 9.63 6.47
N ARG A 84 -11.72 10.40 7.18
CA ARG A 84 -12.61 11.46 6.67
C ARG A 84 -13.40 11.09 5.41
N PHE A 85 -14.38 10.20 5.58
CA PHE A 85 -15.23 9.78 4.47
C PHE A 85 -16.21 10.85 3.98
N ASP A 86 -16.31 11.99 4.66
CA ASP A 86 -17.20 13.13 4.37
C ASP A 86 -16.67 14.09 3.30
N ARG A 87 -15.35 14.10 3.06
CA ARG A 87 -14.64 15.14 2.28
C ARG A 87 -15.30 15.44 0.91
N PRO A 88 -15.53 16.72 0.56
CA PRO A 88 -15.98 17.10 -0.78
C PRO A 88 -15.02 16.58 -1.87
N ILE A 89 -15.58 16.11 -2.98
CA ILE A 89 -14.83 15.66 -4.15
C ILE A 89 -15.47 16.38 -5.35
N PRO A 90 -14.74 17.21 -6.11
CA PRO A 90 -15.30 17.93 -7.24
C PRO A 90 -15.58 16.98 -8.42
N GLY A 91 -16.37 17.47 -9.38
CA GLY A 91 -16.63 16.75 -10.62
C GLY A 91 -15.34 16.40 -11.38
N SER A 92 -15.27 15.18 -11.90
CA SER A 92 -14.10 14.52 -12.48
C SER A 92 -12.96 14.17 -11.51
N GLY A 93 -13.08 14.50 -10.22
CA GLY A 93 -12.15 14.09 -9.15
C GLY A 93 -12.41 12.67 -8.61
N TYR A 94 -11.66 12.29 -7.58
CA TYR A 94 -11.76 10.99 -6.89
C TYR A 94 -11.30 11.08 -5.43
N SER A 95 -11.73 10.11 -4.63
CA SER A 95 -11.03 9.68 -3.41
C SER A 95 -11.12 8.16 -3.28
N TRP A 96 -10.09 7.53 -2.72
CA TRP A 96 -10.16 6.12 -2.33
C TRP A 96 -9.49 5.84 -0.99
N TRP A 97 -9.85 4.69 -0.42
CA TRP A 97 -9.31 4.15 0.82
C TRP A 97 -8.87 2.72 0.53
N TYR A 98 -7.57 2.47 0.59
CA TYR A 98 -6.93 1.21 0.22
C TYR A 98 -6.39 0.51 1.47
N ILE A 99 -6.68 -0.78 1.57
CA ILE A 99 -6.24 -1.66 2.65
C ILE A 99 -5.61 -2.90 2.01
N ASP A 100 -4.47 -3.33 2.52
CA ASP A 100 -3.92 -4.65 2.23
C ASP A 100 -3.53 -5.40 3.52
N ALA A 101 -3.40 -6.72 3.41
CA ALA A 101 -2.82 -7.56 4.46
C ALA A 101 -2.30 -8.89 3.92
N LEU A 102 -1.37 -9.49 4.66
CA LEU A 102 -0.95 -10.89 4.55
C LEU A 102 -1.29 -11.60 5.88
N SER A 103 -1.52 -12.91 5.86
CA SER A 103 -1.67 -13.70 7.09
C SER A 103 -0.31 -13.98 7.76
N ASP A 104 -0.31 -14.17 9.08
CA ASP A 104 0.90 -14.51 9.86
C ASP A 104 1.62 -15.77 9.34
N ASP A 105 0.89 -16.68 8.69
CA ASP A 105 1.40 -17.94 8.14
C ASP A 105 1.74 -17.87 6.64
N GLY A 106 1.65 -16.70 6.02
CA GLY A 106 1.94 -16.43 4.61
C GLY A 106 1.01 -17.08 3.58
N LYS A 107 -0.01 -17.84 4.00
CA LYS A 107 -0.88 -18.61 3.07
C LYS A 107 -2.04 -17.81 2.48
N HIS A 108 -2.32 -16.63 3.01
CA HIS A 108 -3.41 -15.77 2.60
C HIS A 108 -2.96 -14.32 2.50
N GLY A 109 -3.67 -13.56 1.67
CA GLY A 109 -3.58 -12.11 1.62
C GLY A 109 -4.85 -11.51 1.04
N LEU A 110 -4.98 -10.20 1.15
CA LEU A 110 -6.04 -9.45 0.48
C LEU A 110 -5.57 -8.07 0.08
N THR A 111 -6.26 -7.48 -0.90
CA THR A 111 -6.37 -6.03 -1.06
C THR A 111 -7.84 -5.64 -1.16
N LEU A 112 -8.18 -4.49 -0.60
CA LEU A 112 -9.52 -3.94 -0.54
C LEU A 112 -9.44 -2.45 -0.85
N ILE A 113 -10.31 -1.95 -1.73
CA ILE A 113 -10.40 -0.53 -2.05
C ILE A 113 -11.86 -0.08 -2.07
N PHE A 114 -12.19 0.95 -1.31
CA PHE A 114 -13.43 1.71 -1.47
C PHE A 114 -13.13 2.96 -2.29
N PHE A 115 -13.82 3.15 -3.42
CA PHE A 115 -13.65 4.27 -4.33
C PHE A 115 -14.89 5.18 -4.37
N ILE A 116 -14.66 6.49 -4.41
CA ILE A 116 -15.61 7.50 -4.89
C ILE A 116 -14.97 8.18 -6.09
N GLY A 117 -15.69 8.29 -7.21
CA GLY A 117 -15.08 8.66 -8.49
C GLY A 117 -14.07 7.59 -8.96
N SER A 118 -14.49 6.33 -9.00
CA SER A 118 -13.65 5.15 -9.25
C SER A 118 -12.74 5.31 -10.46
N VAL A 119 -11.44 5.53 -10.23
CA VAL A 119 -10.48 5.94 -11.27
C VAL A 119 -10.31 4.90 -12.39
N PHE A 120 -10.46 3.62 -12.07
CA PHE A 120 -10.41 2.52 -13.05
C PHE A 120 -11.76 2.22 -13.73
N SER A 121 -12.80 3.03 -13.50
CA SER A 121 -14.11 2.83 -14.13
C SER A 121 -14.09 3.22 -15.62
N PRO A 122 -14.52 2.33 -16.53
CA PRO A 122 -14.79 2.72 -17.91
C PRO A 122 -15.97 3.67 -17.98
N TYR A 123 -17.02 3.45 -17.17
CA TYR A 123 -18.22 4.28 -17.17
C TYR A 123 -17.92 5.72 -16.75
N TYR A 124 -17.02 5.91 -15.76
CA TYR A 124 -16.60 7.24 -15.32
C TYR A 124 -15.72 7.91 -16.38
N ALA A 125 -14.78 7.16 -16.99
CA ALA A 125 -13.97 7.65 -18.10
C ALA A 125 -14.84 8.05 -19.32
N TRP A 126 -15.93 7.32 -19.59
CA TRP A 126 -16.91 7.67 -20.64
C TRP A 126 -17.75 8.89 -20.25
N ALA A 127 -18.13 9.06 -18.98
CA ALA A 127 -18.81 10.26 -18.51
C ALA A 127 -17.95 11.51 -18.68
N ARG A 128 -16.67 11.46 -18.29
CA ARG A 128 -15.70 12.56 -18.47
C ARG A 128 -15.51 12.97 -19.93
N ARG A 129 -15.60 12.04 -20.88
CA ARG A 129 -15.49 12.32 -22.32
C ARG A 129 -16.69 13.09 -22.91
N LYS A 130 -17.77 13.31 -22.16
CA LYS A 130 -18.95 14.06 -22.63
C LYS A 130 -18.81 15.60 -22.57
N GLY A 131 -17.63 16.11 -22.23
CA GLY A 131 -17.33 17.55 -22.28
C GLY A 131 -17.78 18.38 -21.07
N GLY A 132 -18.10 17.71 -19.95
CA GLY A 132 -18.46 18.38 -18.68
C GLY A 132 -17.90 17.65 -17.46
N PRO A 133 -17.94 18.28 -16.27
CA PRO A 133 -17.52 17.66 -15.02
C PRO A 133 -18.38 16.42 -14.72
N ALA A 134 -17.75 15.25 -14.65
CA ALA A 134 -18.47 14.00 -14.38
C ALA A 134 -18.63 13.79 -12.88
N GLU A 135 -19.83 13.44 -12.44
CA GLU A 135 -20.14 13.32 -11.01
C GLU A 135 -19.52 12.07 -10.35
N PRO A 136 -18.58 12.21 -9.39
CA PRO A 136 -17.87 11.08 -8.78
C PRO A 136 -18.77 10.11 -7.99
N LEU A 137 -19.86 10.59 -7.36
CA LEU A 137 -20.77 9.74 -6.57
C LEU A 137 -21.58 8.77 -7.44
N ASP A 138 -21.74 9.07 -8.73
CA ASP A 138 -22.43 8.19 -9.67
C ASP A 138 -21.51 7.09 -10.26
N HIS A 139 -20.27 7.03 -9.77
CA HIS A 139 -19.23 6.07 -10.13
C HIS A 139 -18.42 5.58 -8.90
N CYS A 140 -19.10 5.28 -7.80
CA CYS A 140 -18.49 4.66 -6.62
C CYS A 140 -18.25 3.15 -6.83
N SER A 141 -17.22 2.55 -6.23
CA SER A 141 -17.03 1.11 -6.33
C SER A 141 -16.34 0.51 -5.10
N VAL A 142 -16.50 -0.80 -4.90
CA VAL A 142 -15.73 -1.58 -3.92
C VAL A 142 -14.99 -2.67 -4.68
N ASN A 143 -13.65 -2.61 -4.68
CA ASN A 143 -12.78 -3.66 -5.20
C ASN A 143 -12.29 -4.54 -4.05
N VAL A 144 -12.37 -5.87 -4.21
CA VAL A 144 -11.79 -6.83 -3.26
C VAL A 144 -11.08 -7.93 -4.01
N CYS A 145 -9.81 -8.16 -3.68
CA CYS A 145 -9.02 -9.30 -4.14
C CYS A 145 -8.62 -10.15 -2.92
N LEU A 146 -8.83 -11.46 -2.99
CA LEU A 146 -8.33 -12.44 -2.01
C LEU A 146 -7.27 -13.31 -2.69
N TYR A 147 -6.17 -13.55 -1.99
CA TYR A 147 -4.98 -14.27 -2.47
C TYR A 147 -4.73 -15.57 -1.70
N GLY A 148 -3.69 -16.30 -2.07
CA GLY A 148 -3.44 -17.65 -1.56
C GLY A 148 -4.34 -18.72 -2.17
N ALA A 149 -4.64 -19.79 -1.42
CA ALA A 149 -5.35 -20.97 -1.94
C ALA A 149 -6.81 -20.73 -2.37
N THR A 150 -7.50 -19.72 -1.82
CA THR A 150 -8.92 -19.42 -2.13
C THR A 150 -9.04 -18.07 -2.85
N LYS A 151 -8.47 -17.98 -4.05
CA LYS A 151 -8.48 -16.74 -4.84
C LYS A 151 -9.91 -16.30 -5.18
N ARG A 152 -10.22 -15.01 -4.99
CA ARG A 152 -11.51 -14.37 -5.30
C ARG A 152 -11.28 -12.94 -5.74
N TRP A 153 -12.12 -12.44 -6.64
CA TRP A 153 -12.04 -11.07 -7.16
C TRP A 153 -13.43 -10.45 -7.30
N SER A 154 -13.59 -9.19 -6.92
CA SER A 154 -14.79 -8.38 -7.19
C SER A 154 -14.41 -6.92 -7.46
N MET A 155 -15.18 -6.25 -8.33
CA MET A 155 -15.25 -4.80 -8.40
C MET A 155 -16.62 -4.42 -8.99
N THR A 156 -17.56 -4.01 -8.13
CA THR A 156 -18.89 -3.59 -8.57
C THR A 156 -18.99 -2.07 -8.52
N GLU A 157 -19.35 -1.43 -9.64
CA GLU A 157 -19.69 0.00 -9.64
C GLU A 157 -21.14 0.22 -9.19
N ARG A 158 -21.36 1.27 -8.41
CA ARG A 158 -22.64 1.77 -7.93
C ARG A 158 -22.73 3.29 -8.09
N ASN A 159 -23.96 3.80 -8.11
CA ASN A 159 -24.26 5.22 -8.27
C ASN A 159 -24.70 5.89 -6.96
N ARG A 160 -25.03 7.18 -6.97
CA ARG A 160 -25.28 7.97 -5.74
C ARG A 160 -26.36 7.38 -4.83
N SER A 161 -27.38 6.74 -5.40
CA SER A 161 -28.50 6.15 -4.65
C SER A 161 -28.12 4.92 -3.82
N ALA A 162 -26.91 4.39 -3.98
CA ALA A 162 -26.34 3.33 -3.17
C ALA A 162 -25.25 3.81 -2.21
N VAL A 163 -25.01 5.13 -2.09
CA VAL A 163 -23.88 5.69 -1.35
C VAL A 163 -24.38 6.52 -0.16
N ASN A 164 -23.79 6.31 1.01
CA ASN A 164 -24.01 7.14 2.20
C ASN A 164 -22.66 7.44 2.86
N ARG A 165 -22.48 8.66 3.39
CA ARG A 165 -21.21 9.22 3.83
C ARG A 165 -21.40 10.09 5.07
N SER A 166 -20.62 9.82 6.10
CA SER A 166 -20.40 10.70 7.26
C SER A 166 -18.89 10.94 7.44
N ILE A 167 -18.48 11.62 8.50
CA ILE A 167 -17.07 11.78 8.87
C ILE A 167 -16.37 10.43 9.11
N ASP A 168 -17.11 9.48 9.71
CA ASP A 168 -16.62 8.21 10.23
C ASP A 168 -17.09 6.97 9.43
N THR A 169 -18.08 7.10 8.53
CA THR A 169 -18.71 5.95 7.84
C THR A 169 -18.81 6.20 6.34
N LEU A 170 -18.46 5.17 5.54
CA LEU A 170 -18.69 5.11 4.09
C LEU A 170 -19.47 3.84 3.75
N VAL A 171 -20.67 3.99 3.18
CA VAL A 171 -21.45 2.88 2.63
C VAL A 171 -21.43 2.95 1.11
N ILE A 172 -21.14 1.82 0.44
CA ILE A 172 -21.24 1.66 -1.01
C ILE A 172 -22.04 0.39 -1.31
N GLY A 173 -23.36 0.53 -1.38
CA GLY A 173 -24.32 -0.56 -1.53
C GLY A 173 -24.37 -1.44 -0.27
N PRO A 174 -24.15 -2.77 -0.39
CA PRO A 174 -24.25 -3.68 0.74
C PRO A 174 -22.97 -3.73 1.59
N SER A 175 -21.88 -3.05 1.18
CA SER A 175 -20.58 -3.02 1.85
C SER A 175 -20.30 -1.65 2.48
N ALA A 176 -19.53 -1.61 3.57
CA ALA A 176 -19.23 -0.38 4.30
C ALA A 176 -17.86 -0.37 4.99
N LEU A 177 -17.30 0.84 5.17
CA LEU A 177 -16.22 1.18 6.11
C LEU A 177 -16.81 1.97 7.28
N ARG A 178 -16.28 1.77 8.48
CA ARG A 178 -16.58 2.56 9.68
C ARG A 178 -15.32 2.75 10.52
N TRP A 179 -14.97 3.99 10.83
CA TRP A 179 -13.89 4.35 11.72
C TRP A 179 -14.42 4.51 13.16
N THR A 180 -13.82 3.85 14.14
CA THR A 180 -14.27 3.88 15.54
C THR A 180 -13.54 4.91 16.41
N GLY A 181 -12.63 5.68 15.83
CA GLY A 181 -11.63 6.47 16.56
C GLY A 181 -10.32 5.72 16.83
N SER A 182 -10.34 4.38 16.82
CA SER A 182 -9.16 3.54 17.09
C SER A 182 -8.96 2.37 16.11
N ALA A 183 -9.99 1.98 15.35
CA ALA A 183 -9.95 0.89 14.38
C ALA A 183 -10.85 1.20 13.17
N LEU A 184 -10.53 0.58 12.03
CA LEU A 184 -11.39 0.58 10.85
C LEU A 184 -12.16 -0.74 10.81
N GLU A 185 -13.44 -0.71 11.13
CA GLU A 185 -14.36 -1.82 10.92
C GLU A 185 -14.86 -1.82 9.46
N ILE A 186 -14.85 -3.00 8.84
CA ILE A 186 -15.19 -3.17 7.44
C ILE A 186 -16.24 -4.29 7.34
N ARG A 187 -17.35 -4.00 6.67
CA ARG A 187 -18.38 -4.99 6.33
C ARG A 187 -18.38 -5.21 4.82
N LEU A 188 -18.11 -6.43 4.37
CA LEU A 188 -18.14 -6.81 2.96
C LEU A 188 -19.36 -7.67 2.64
N SER A 189 -19.97 -7.43 1.48
CA SER A 189 -21.06 -8.25 0.94
C SER A 189 -21.08 -8.20 -0.60
N GLU A 190 -19.92 -8.45 -1.21
CA GLU A 190 -19.71 -8.33 -2.65
C GLU A 190 -19.94 -9.65 -3.41
N ARG A 191 -20.27 -9.54 -4.70
CA ARG A 191 -20.36 -10.67 -5.64
C ARG A 191 -19.10 -10.74 -6.48
N THR A 192 -18.55 -11.93 -6.68
CA THR A 192 -17.31 -12.10 -7.47
C THR A 192 -17.58 -12.14 -8.96
N PHE A 193 -16.57 -11.78 -9.74
CA PHE A 193 -16.62 -11.66 -11.20
C PHE A 193 -15.22 -11.95 -11.79
N PRO A 194 -15.07 -12.52 -13.00
CA PRO A 194 -16.11 -13.13 -13.84
C PRO A 194 -16.69 -14.42 -13.26
N LEU A 195 -15.92 -15.12 -12.41
CA LEU A 195 -16.36 -16.33 -11.73
C LEU A 195 -17.43 -16.01 -10.66
N PRO A 196 -18.68 -16.49 -10.79
CA PRO A 196 -19.75 -16.17 -9.85
C PRO A 196 -19.47 -16.70 -8.44
N GLY A 197 -19.83 -15.91 -7.43
CA GLY A 197 -19.54 -16.22 -6.03
C GLY A 197 -19.76 -15.01 -5.13
N ARG A 198 -19.27 -15.09 -3.89
CA ARG A 198 -19.43 -14.06 -2.85
C ARG A 198 -18.12 -13.84 -2.07
N ILE A 199 -17.93 -12.60 -1.63
CA ILE A 199 -17.01 -12.21 -0.55
C ILE A 199 -17.87 -11.51 0.50
N GLN A 200 -18.11 -12.17 1.64
CA GLN A 200 -19.08 -11.70 2.63
C GLN A 200 -18.62 -11.99 4.06
N GLY A 201 -18.59 -10.96 4.90
CA GLY A 201 -18.16 -11.02 6.30
C GLY A 201 -17.59 -9.69 6.78
N THR A 202 -16.68 -9.74 7.74
CA THR A 202 -16.03 -8.56 8.32
C THR A 202 -14.50 -8.62 8.18
N ILE A 203 -13.89 -7.43 8.12
CA ILE A 203 -12.46 -7.22 8.31
C ILE A 203 -12.33 -6.12 9.37
N ARG A 204 -11.30 -6.20 10.23
CA ARG A 204 -10.93 -5.09 11.12
C ARG A 204 -9.47 -4.74 10.89
N VAL A 205 -9.19 -3.45 10.77
CA VAL A 205 -7.82 -2.90 10.76
C VAL A 205 -7.62 -2.19 12.09
N HIS A 206 -6.56 -2.56 12.80
CA HIS A 206 -6.13 -1.98 14.06
C HIS A 206 -4.77 -1.28 13.84
N PRO A 207 -4.76 0.01 13.50
CA PRO A 207 -3.55 0.82 13.47
C PRO A 207 -2.77 0.73 14.77
N ARG A 208 -1.43 0.69 14.72
CA ARG A 208 -0.61 1.01 15.90
C ARG A 208 -0.64 2.51 16.20
N ALA A 209 -0.60 3.31 15.13
CA ALA A 209 -0.60 4.76 15.16
C ALA A 209 -1.13 5.34 13.85
N LEU A 210 -1.47 6.63 13.86
CA LEU A 210 -1.88 7.39 12.68
C LEU A 210 -0.82 8.45 12.35
N THR A 211 -0.27 8.40 11.15
CA THR A 211 0.88 9.25 10.76
C THR A 211 0.54 10.73 10.77
N GLY A 212 -0.63 11.10 10.25
CA GLY A 212 -0.96 12.50 9.93
C GLY A 212 -0.13 13.08 8.78
N HIS A 213 0.60 12.24 8.04
CA HIS A 213 1.47 12.65 6.93
C HIS A 213 0.76 12.49 5.59
N SER A 214 1.02 13.40 4.65
CA SER A 214 0.51 13.32 3.28
C SER A 214 1.50 13.92 2.28
N VAL A 215 1.68 13.22 1.17
CA VAL A 215 2.54 13.65 0.05
C VAL A 215 1.67 14.20 -1.08
N ARG A 216 2.14 15.31 -1.67
CA ARG A 216 1.61 15.89 -2.91
C ARG A 216 2.24 15.18 -4.11
N LEU A 217 1.43 14.51 -4.92
CA LEU A 217 1.96 13.64 -6.00
C LEU A 217 2.36 14.41 -7.26
N ASP A 218 1.77 15.58 -7.50
CA ASP A 218 1.97 16.43 -8.67
C ASP A 218 2.52 17.83 -8.33
N ALA A 219 2.81 18.64 -9.35
CA ALA A 219 3.37 19.99 -9.19
C ALA A 219 2.32 21.03 -8.76
N GLU A 220 1.05 20.85 -9.13
CA GLU A 220 -0.05 21.80 -8.90
C GLU A 220 -0.74 21.58 -7.54
N GLY A 221 -0.76 20.34 -7.04
CA GLY A 221 -1.57 19.93 -5.88
C GLY A 221 -2.94 19.41 -6.27
N GLU A 222 -3.11 18.92 -7.49
CA GLU A 222 -4.34 18.26 -7.92
C GLU A 222 -4.49 16.84 -7.30
N HIS A 223 -3.42 16.25 -6.76
CA HIS A 223 -3.37 14.88 -6.24
C HIS A 223 -2.59 14.74 -4.91
N PHE A 224 -3.18 14.03 -3.95
CA PHE A 224 -2.54 13.69 -2.67
C PHE A 224 -2.63 12.19 -2.36
N TRP A 225 -1.67 11.73 -1.56
CA TRP A 225 -1.62 10.41 -0.95
C TRP A 225 -1.29 10.56 0.54
N SER A 226 -1.87 9.73 1.41
CA SER A 226 -1.61 9.77 2.86
C SER A 226 -1.51 8.35 3.42
N PRO A 227 -0.31 7.86 3.83
CA PRO A 227 -0.17 6.56 4.50
C PRO A 227 -0.74 6.63 5.92
N LEU A 228 -2.06 6.47 6.06
CA LEU A 228 -2.78 6.72 7.31
C LEU A 228 -2.28 5.84 8.46
N ALA A 229 -2.23 4.53 8.26
CA ALA A 229 -1.89 3.53 9.26
C ALA A 229 -1.02 2.39 8.66
N PRO A 230 0.29 2.64 8.43
CA PRO A 230 1.13 1.75 7.64
C PRO A 230 1.68 0.53 8.40
N ASP A 231 1.68 0.56 9.74
CA ASP A 231 1.78 -0.63 10.59
C ASP A 231 0.42 -0.82 11.28
N SER A 232 -0.34 -1.81 10.78
CA SER A 232 -1.63 -2.21 11.32
C SER A 232 -1.69 -3.72 11.53
N ARG A 233 -2.41 -4.15 12.57
CA ARG A 233 -2.88 -5.54 12.69
C ARG A 233 -4.20 -5.66 11.95
N VAL A 234 -4.31 -6.62 11.03
CA VAL A 234 -5.56 -6.89 10.31
C VAL A 234 -6.14 -8.24 10.74
N GLU A 235 -7.44 -8.25 11.01
CA GLU A 235 -8.24 -9.44 11.29
C GLU A 235 -9.28 -9.64 10.17
N VAL A 236 -9.44 -10.86 9.70
CA VAL A 236 -10.30 -11.21 8.56
C VAL A 236 -11.24 -12.33 8.98
N GLU A 237 -12.55 -12.12 8.88
CA GLU A 237 -13.57 -13.14 9.19
C GLU A 237 -14.66 -13.14 8.10
N LEU A 238 -14.46 -13.97 7.08
CA LEU A 238 -15.29 -14.03 5.88
C LEU A 238 -16.14 -15.30 5.87
N SER A 239 -17.41 -15.19 6.30
CA SER A 239 -18.45 -16.22 6.16
C SER A 239 -18.48 -16.87 4.76
N HIS A 240 -18.20 -16.07 3.73
CA HIS A 240 -17.96 -16.52 2.36
C HIS A 240 -16.63 -15.89 1.90
N PRO A 241 -15.59 -16.68 1.56
CA PRO A 241 -15.63 -18.12 1.27
C PRO A 241 -15.30 -19.06 2.46
N ARG A 242 -15.59 -18.68 3.71
CA ARG A 242 -15.16 -19.34 4.97
C ARG A 242 -13.65 -19.26 5.20
N LEU A 243 -13.15 -18.03 5.29
CA LEU A 243 -11.77 -17.74 5.69
C LEU A 243 -11.76 -17.00 7.02
N ARG A 244 -10.90 -17.41 7.95
CA ARG A 244 -10.60 -16.67 9.18
C ARG A 244 -9.10 -16.66 9.40
N TRP A 245 -8.49 -15.48 9.42
CA TRP A 245 -7.06 -15.29 9.66
C TRP A 245 -6.75 -13.88 10.18
N SER A 246 -5.52 -13.67 10.61
CA SER A 246 -5.00 -12.37 11.00
C SER A 246 -3.54 -12.23 10.57
N GLY A 247 -3.05 -11.00 10.50
CA GLY A 247 -1.65 -10.75 10.14
C GLY A 247 -1.31 -9.26 9.97
N PRO A 248 -0.08 -8.94 9.53
CA PRO A 248 0.33 -7.57 9.26
C PRO A 248 -0.40 -7.00 8.04
N GLY A 249 -0.86 -5.77 8.15
CA GLY A 249 -1.51 -5.04 7.08
C GLY A 249 -1.27 -3.54 7.17
N TYR A 250 -1.88 -2.83 6.23
CA TYR A 250 -1.60 -1.44 5.92
C TYR A 250 -2.88 -0.76 5.45
N PHE A 251 -3.03 0.53 5.77
CA PHE A 251 -4.17 1.34 5.36
C PHE A 251 -3.73 2.74 4.94
N ASP A 252 -4.15 3.17 3.74
CA ASP A 252 -3.93 4.51 3.22
C ASP A 252 -5.13 5.05 2.44
N THR A 253 -4.90 6.22 1.84
CA THR A 253 -5.88 6.94 1.04
C THR A 253 -5.20 7.82 0.01
N ASN A 254 -5.86 8.01 -1.14
CA ASN A 254 -5.49 9.02 -2.11
C ASN A 254 -6.73 9.85 -2.45
N SER A 255 -6.53 11.13 -2.73
CA SER A 255 -7.56 12.02 -3.29
C SER A 255 -7.00 12.79 -4.48
N GLY A 256 -7.89 13.23 -5.37
CA GLY A 256 -7.52 14.15 -6.42
C GLY A 256 -8.72 14.88 -7.00
N ILE A 257 -8.50 16.11 -7.44
CA ILE A 257 -9.56 16.94 -8.04
C ILE A 257 -9.72 16.74 -9.56
N VAL A 258 -8.84 15.91 -10.15
CA VAL A 258 -8.85 15.52 -11.57
C VAL A 258 -8.53 14.02 -11.74
N PRO A 259 -8.72 13.44 -12.93
CA PRO A 259 -8.37 12.04 -13.19
C PRO A 259 -6.87 11.80 -13.23
N LEU A 260 -6.42 10.65 -12.72
CA LEU A 260 -5.01 10.22 -12.75
C LEU A 260 -4.38 10.33 -14.14
N GLU A 261 -5.13 9.97 -15.19
CA GLU A 261 -4.62 9.99 -16.56
C GLU A 261 -4.41 11.39 -17.15
N LYS A 262 -4.88 12.47 -16.47
CA LYS A 262 -4.58 13.88 -16.82
C LYS A 262 -3.13 14.23 -16.47
N SER A 263 -2.63 13.73 -15.34
CA SER A 263 -1.42 14.24 -14.70
C SER A 263 -0.26 13.25 -14.71
N PHE A 264 -0.53 11.94 -14.73
CA PHE A 264 0.49 10.90 -14.59
C PHE A 264 0.59 9.99 -15.82
N VAL A 265 1.83 9.66 -16.21
CA VAL A 265 2.19 8.63 -17.21
C VAL A 265 2.11 7.25 -16.57
N ARG A 266 2.70 7.13 -15.37
CA ARG A 266 2.79 5.89 -14.59
C ARG A 266 3.10 6.19 -13.13
N TRP A 267 2.84 5.22 -12.27
CA TRP A 267 3.45 5.14 -10.95
C TRP A 267 3.81 3.69 -10.61
N THR A 268 4.79 3.54 -9.72
CA THR A 268 5.04 2.30 -9.01
C THR A 268 5.01 2.59 -7.51
N TRP A 269 4.60 1.60 -6.74
CA TRP A 269 4.51 1.71 -5.29
C TRP A 269 4.85 0.39 -4.66
N SER A 270 5.43 0.44 -3.47
CA SER A 270 5.64 -0.76 -2.67
C SER A 270 5.67 -0.43 -1.21
N ARG A 271 5.24 -1.38 -0.38
CA ARG A 271 5.47 -1.34 1.05
C ARG A 271 6.11 -2.63 1.51
N ALA A 272 6.91 -2.57 2.57
CA ALA A 272 7.43 -3.75 3.23
C ALA A 272 7.51 -3.52 4.75
N PRO A 273 7.14 -4.51 5.59
CA PRO A 273 7.36 -4.42 7.01
C PRO A 273 8.87 -4.40 7.30
N LEU A 274 9.27 -3.54 8.22
CA LEU A 274 10.60 -3.48 8.83
C LEU A 274 10.51 -4.05 10.25
N GLN A 275 11.64 -4.39 10.88
CA GLN A 275 11.67 -4.76 12.30
C GLN A 275 10.98 -3.69 13.17
N ASN A 276 11.24 -2.41 12.90
CA ASN A 276 10.74 -1.29 13.70
C ASN A 276 9.68 -0.40 13.00
N GLY A 277 8.94 -0.95 12.04
CA GLY A 277 7.82 -0.24 11.39
C GLY A 277 7.54 -0.71 9.97
N THR A 278 7.38 0.23 9.03
CA THR A 278 7.12 -0.06 7.61
C THR A 278 7.94 0.86 6.70
N ALA A 279 8.58 0.27 5.70
CA ALA A 279 9.14 0.98 4.54
C ALA A 279 8.04 1.19 3.50
N VAL A 280 7.97 2.39 2.91
CA VAL A 280 7.09 2.68 1.76
C VAL A 280 7.88 3.42 0.69
N LEU A 281 7.70 3.01 -0.57
CA LEU A 281 8.24 3.65 -1.76
C LEU A 281 7.09 4.05 -2.69
N TYR A 282 7.16 5.25 -3.28
CA TYR A 282 6.18 5.74 -4.25
C TYR A 282 6.91 6.54 -5.34
N ASP A 283 7.00 5.98 -6.54
CA ASP A 283 7.59 6.64 -7.71
C ASP A 283 6.50 7.04 -8.71
N VAL A 284 6.56 8.26 -9.24
CA VAL A 284 5.56 8.80 -10.18
C VAL A 284 6.23 9.52 -11.33
N THR A 285 6.00 9.08 -12.58
CA THR A 285 6.34 9.86 -13.78
C THR A 285 5.12 10.68 -14.19
N ARG A 286 5.25 12.01 -14.17
CA ARG A 286 4.19 12.96 -14.52
C ARG A 286 4.20 13.30 -16.01
N ARG A 287 3.17 14.00 -16.46
CA ARG A 287 3.00 14.44 -17.87
C ARG A 287 3.61 15.79 -18.17
N ASP A 288 3.98 16.54 -17.15
CA ASP A 288 4.85 17.72 -17.24
C ASP A 288 6.33 17.37 -17.55
N GLY A 289 6.68 16.08 -17.55
CA GLY A 289 8.05 15.59 -17.78
C GLY A 289 8.91 15.49 -16.51
N SER A 290 8.37 15.82 -15.34
CA SER A 290 9.03 15.62 -14.05
C SER A 290 8.68 14.27 -13.41
N ASP A 291 9.60 13.75 -12.60
CA ASP A 291 9.36 12.60 -11.73
C ASP A 291 9.21 13.04 -10.27
N LEU A 292 8.51 12.21 -9.50
CA LEU A 292 8.55 12.16 -8.04
C LEU A 292 9.12 10.81 -7.61
N ALA A 293 9.98 10.83 -6.60
CA ALA A 293 10.44 9.64 -5.89
C ALA A 293 10.26 9.88 -4.39
N VAL A 294 9.50 9.01 -3.73
CA VAL A 294 9.26 9.06 -2.28
C VAL A 294 9.83 7.79 -1.67
N ALA A 295 10.63 7.93 -0.62
CA ALA A 295 11.02 6.84 0.26
C ALA A 295 10.77 7.25 1.72
N LEU A 296 9.87 6.52 2.38
CA LEU A 296 9.50 6.74 3.78
C LEU A 296 9.93 5.53 4.62
N ARG A 297 10.59 5.80 5.75
CA ARG A 297 10.64 4.88 6.89
C ARG A 297 9.62 5.38 7.91
N ILE A 298 8.63 4.55 8.23
CA ILE A 298 7.55 4.94 9.15
C ILE A 298 7.61 4.06 10.39
N GLY A 299 7.81 4.68 11.55
CA GLY A 299 7.92 4.00 12.85
C GLY A 299 6.58 3.41 13.34
N ARG A 300 6.66 2.49 14.31
CA ARG A 300 5.48 1.90 14.97
C ARG A 300 4.64 2.91 15.76
N ASP A 301 5.21 4.07 16.08
CA ASP A 301 4.60 5.27 16.67
C ASP A 301 3.91 6.18 15.63
N GLY A 302 4.00 5.84 14.33
CA GLY A 302 3.47 6.62 13.23
C GLY A 302 4.38 7.79 12.81
N LYS A 303 5.57 7.95 13.42
CA LYS A 303 6.54 8.95 13.00
C LYS A 303 7.04 8.61 11.59
N VAL A 304 6.87 9.56 10.67
CA VAL A 304 7.40 9.44 9.30
C VAL A 304 8.78 10.06 9.23
N GLU A 305 9.73 9.34 8.65
CA GLU A 305 11.07 9.80 8.31
C GLU A 305 11.25 9.66 6.79
N GLU A 306 11.36 10.79 6.11
CA GLU A 306 11.71 10.84 4.68
C GLU A 306 13.20 10.50 4.49
N SER A 307 13.53 9.88 3.35
CA SER A 307 14.89 9.44 3.03
C SER A 307 15.18 9.57 1.54
N ASP A 308 16.47 9.56 1.19
CA ASP A 308 16.88 9.44 -0.21
C ASP A 308 16.37 8.12 -0.80
N SER A 309 15.77 8.19 -1.99
CA SER A 309 15.16 7.02 -2.62
C SER A 309 16.24 6.06 -3.15
N PRO A 310 16.25 4.77 -2.74
CA PRO A 310 17.30 3.83 -3.14
C PRO A 310 17.42 3.62 -4.66
N PRO A 311 18.55 3.08 -5.16
CA PRO A 311 18.72 2.76 -6.57
C PRO A 311 17.57 1.97 -7.19
N VAL A 312 17.30 2.28 -8.47
CA VAL A 312 16.23 1.65 -9.26
C VAL A 312 16.55 0.18 -9.53
N SER A 313 15.58 -0.70 -9.31
CA SER A 313 15.68 -2.14 -9.52
C SER A 313 14.55 -2.63 -10.44
N ALA A 314 14.91 -3.27 -11.55
CA ALA A 314 13.97 -3.75 -12.55
C ALA A 314 13.46 -5.17 -12.22
N LEU A 315 12.17 -5.43 -12.46
CA LEU A 315 11.53 -6.71 -12.20
C LEU A 315 11.01 -7.35 -13.51
N PRO A 316 10.90 -8.69 -13.60
CA PRO A 316 10.36 -9.36 -14.78
C PRO A 316 8.95 -8.86 -15.14
N ARG A 317 8.74 -8.49 -16.40
CA ARG A 317 7.43 -8.07 -16.93
C ARG A 317 6.47 -9.27 -17.00
N GLY A 318 5.18 -8.99 -16.84
CA GLY A 318 4.12 -10.01 -16.93
C GLY A 318 3.73 -10.36 -18.37
N THR A 319 2.74 -11.25 -18.51
CA THR A 319 2.13 -11.66 -19.79
C THR A 319 1.59 -10.48 -20.59
N TRP A 320 1.06 -9.47 -19.90
CA TRP A 320 0.57 -8.25 -20.55
C TRP A 320 1.69 -7.28 -20.94
N GLY A 321 2.95 -7.51 -20.55
CA GLY A 321 4.08 -6.63 -20.85
C GLY A 321 4.07 -5.29 -20.11
N VAL A 322 3.30 -5.14 -19.02
CA VAL A 322 3.42 -3.97 -18.13
C VAL A 322 4.82 -3.98 -17.50
N GLU A 323 5.46 -2.81 -17.50
CA GLU A 323 6.76 -2.61 -16.86
C GLU A 323 6.63 -2.64 -15.34
N ARG A 324 7.54 -3.37 -14.68
CA ARG A 324 7.63 -3.46 -13.23
C ARG A 324 9.00 -2.96 -12.79
N ILE A 325 9.00 -1.88 -12.03
CA ILE A 325 10.19 -1.23 -11.48
C ILE A 325 9.93 -0.94 -10.01
N THR A 326 10.94 -1.15 -9.17
CA THR A 326 10.95 -0.82 -7.75
C THR A 326 12.32 -0.24 -7.39
N ARG A 327 12.65 -0.17 -6.10
CA ARG A 327 13.99 0.20 -5.60
C ARG A 327 14.55 -0.86 -4.67
N ALA A 328 15.87 -0.86 -4.53
CA ALA A 328 16.61 -1.71 -3.59
C ALA A 328 17.83 -0.95 -3.08
N ASP A 329 18.30 -1.26 -1.88
CA ASP A 329 19.54 -0.70 -1.31
C ASP A 329 20.73 -0.91 -2.27
N SER A 330 21.67 0.04 -2.31
CA SER A 330 22.86 -0.01 -3.18
C SER A 330 23.57 -1.37 -3.12
N GLY A 331 23.89 -1.93 -4.29
CA GLY A 331 24.50 -3.26 -4.44
C GLY A 331 23.53 -4.44 -4.35
N HIS A 332 22.22 -4.21 -4.16
CA HIS A 332 21.20 -5.26 -4.05
C HIS A 332 20.18 -5.14 -5.20
N ALA A 333 19.44 -6.23 -5.43
CA ALA A 333 18.36 -6.28 -6.42
C ALA A 333 17.05 -6.74 -5.76
N ALA A 334 15.93 -6.30 -6.32
CA ALA A 334 14.62 -6.84 -5.97
C ALA A 334 14.31 -8.09 -6.81
N HIS A 335 13.63 -9.06 -6.20
CA HIS A 335 13.24 -10.32 -6.81
C HIS A 335 11.72 -10.51 -6.72
N LEU A 336 11.11 -10.88 -7.84
CA LEU A 336 9.68 -11.16 -7.96
C LEU A 336 9.38 -12.55 -7.39
N THR A 337 8.55 -12.65 -6.34
CA THR A 337 8.25 -13.92 -5.66
C THR A 337 6.86 -14.49 -5.96
N GLU A 338 5.80 -13.67 -5.97
CA GLU A 338 4.49 -14.05 -6.51
C GLU A 338 3.91 -12.93 -7.39
N VAL A 339 3.30 -13.28 -8.52
CA VAL A 339 2.44 -12.36 -9.30
C VAL A 339 1.00 -12.50 -8.81
N LEU A 340 0.47 -11.44 -8.21
CA LEU A 340 -0.87 -11.42 -7.60
C LEU A 340 -1.96 -10.95 -8.57
N GLU A 341 -1.65 -9.95 -9.40
CA GLU A 341 -2.48 -9.48 -10.53
C GLU A 341 -1.57 -9.14 -11.71
N ASP A 342 -1.97 -9.55 -12.92
CA ASP A 342 -1.32 -9.18 -14.17
C ASP A 342 -2.40 -8.77 -15.19
N THR A 343 -2.40 -7.50 -15.61
CA THR A 343 -3.49 -6.92 -16.41
C THR A 343 -2.93 -5.97 -17.48
N PRO A 344 -3.74 -5.52 -18.47
CA PRO A 344 -3.27 -4.69 -19.58
C PRO A 344 -2.58 -3.36 -19.22
N PHE A 345 -2.80 -2.84 -18.01
CA PHE A 345 -2.32 -1.53 -17.58
C PHE A 345 -1.85 -1.47 -16.12
N TYR A 346 -2.05 -2.55 -15.36
CA TYR A 346 -1.79 -2.60 -13.92
C TYR A 346 -1.29 -3.98 -13.50
N THR A 347 -0.33 -4.05 -12.58
CA THR A 347 0.11 -5.31 -11.95
C THR A 347 0.33 -5.15 -10.46
N ARG A 348 0.01 -6.21 -9.70
CA ARG A 348 0.39 -6.35 -8.28
C ARG A 348 1.24 -7.61 -8.10
N SER A 349 2.22 -7.55 -7.22
CA SER A 349 3.17 -8.63 -6.95
C SER A 349 3.56 -8.66 -5.47
N VAL A 350 4.10 -9.79 -5.03
CA VAL A 350 4.97 -9.87 -3.86
C VAL A 350 6.42 -9.84 -4.37
N ILE A 351 7.29 -9.10 -3.68
CA ILE A 351 8.72 -9.02 -3.96
C ILE A 351 9.54 -9.29 -2.70
N GLU A 352 10.72 -9.87 -2.86
CA GLU A 352 11.81 -9.78 -1.88
C GLU A 352 12.80 -8.71 -2.33
N THR A 353 13.32 -7.91 -1.39
CA THR A 353 14.31 -6.87 -1.66
C THR A 353 15.11 -6.57 -0.39
N ARG A 354 16.05 -5.63 -0.47
CA ARG A 354 16.68 -5.01 0.70
C ARG A 354 16.35 -3.52 0.73
N LEU A 355 15.84 -3.03 1.85
CA LEU A 355 15.50 -1.62 2.07
C LEU A 355 15.93 -1.19 3.47
N PHE A 356 16.55 -0.01 3.57
CA PHE A 356 17.03 0.56 4.85
C PHE A 356 18.00 -0.36 5.62
N GLY A 357 18.72 -1.22 4.89
CA GLY A 357 19.63 -2.22 5.45
C GLY A 357 18.97 -3.56 5.81
N GLU A 358 17.64 -3.67 5.82
CA GLU A 358 16.90 -4.88 6.16
C GLU A 358 16.52 -5.71 4.91
N LYS A 359 16.66 -7.04 4.95
CA LYS A 359 16.02 -7.90 3.93
C LYS A 359 14.54 -8.00 4.25
N VAL A 360 13.69 -7.69 3.27
CA VAL A 360 12.24 -7.58 3.46
C VAL A 360 11.46 -8.26 2.33
N THR A 361 10.24 -8.70 2.65
CA THR A 361 9.24 -9.19 1.70
C THR A 361 8.05 -8.24 1.70
N GLY A 362 7.68 -7.69 0.55
CA GLY A 362 6.72 -6.59 0.43
C GLY A 362 5.73 -6.72 -0.71
N PHE A 363 4.65 -5.94 -0.65
CA PHE A 363 3.76 -5.72 -1.80
C PHE A 363 4.44 -4.75 -2.78
N HIS A 364 4.26 -5.02 -4.07
CA HIS A 364 4.68 -4.15 -5.17
C HIS A 364 3.54 -3.95 -6.17
N GLU A 365 3.36 -2.73 -6.63
CA GLU A 365 2.36 -2.32 -7.60
C GLU A 365 2.99 -1.51 -8.74
N SER A 366 2.41 -1.60 -9.93
CA SER A 366 2.82 -0.79 -11.09
C SER A 366 1.61 -0.48 -11.95
N LEU A 367 1.37 0.80 -12.22
CA LEU A 367 0.28 1.31 -13.05
C LEU A 367 0.84 2.10 -14.25
N CYS A 368 0.43 1.74 -15.46
CA CYS A 368 0.75 2.47 -16.69
C CYS A 368 -0.52 3.16 -17.23
N LEU A 369 -0.64 4.46 -16.96
CA LEU A 369 -1.80 5.25 -17.34
C LEU A 369 -1.84 5.55 -18.84
N ASP A 370 -0.70 5.51 -19.53
CA ASP A 370 -0.63 5.53 -21.00
C ASP A 370 -1.29 4.31 -21.64
N ARG A 371 -1.18 3.12 -21.04
CA ARG A 371 -1.94 1.95 -21.50
C ARG A 371 -3.41 2.05 -21.09
N PHE A 372 -3.69 2.48 -19.86
CA PHE A 372 -5.06 2.67 -19.36
C PHE A 372 -5.92 3.57 -20.27
N ARG A 373 -5.37 4.67 -20.81
CA ARG A 373 -6.10 5.59 -21.69
C ARG A 373 -6.39 5.03 -23.09
N THR A 374 -5.75 3.95 -23.53
CA THR A 374 -5.94 3.41 -24.89
C THR A 374 -7.34 2.83 -25.09
N GLY A 375 -7.90 2.99 -26.30
CA GLY A 375 -9.25 2.53 -26.62
C GLY A 375 -9.46 1.03 -26.39
N TRP A 376 -8.45 0.20 -26.67
CA TRP A 376 -8.55 -1.25 -26.49
C TRP A 376 -8.54 -1.67 -25.01
N VAL A 377 -7.72 -1.05 -24.15
CA VAL A 377 -7.78 -1.29 -22.70
C VAL A 377 -9.13 -0.83 -22.15
N GLN A 378 -9.58 0.36 -22.54
CA GLN A 378 -10.88 0.91 -22.14
C GLN A 378 -12.07 0.04 -22.57
N ALA A 379 -11.96 -0.68 -23.69
CA ALA A 379 -12.96 -1.64 -24.16
C ALA A 379 -12.97 -2.96 -23.36
N LEU A 380 -11.86 -3.35 -22.71
CA LEU A 380 -11.79 -4.55 -21.88
C LEU A 380 -12.37 -4.36 -20.47
N LEU A 381 -12.30 -3.15 -19.89
CA LEU A 381 -12.72 -2.90 -18.50
C LEU A 381 -14.19 -3.28 -18.19
N PRO A 382 -15.20 -3.00 -19.05
CA PRO A 382 -16.59 -3.38 -18.78
C PRO A 382 -16.78 -4.90 -18.66
N PHE A 383 -15.93 -5.69 -19.31
CA PHE A 383 -15.93 -7.16 -19.21
C PHE A 383 -15.29 -7.69 -17.93
N ARG A 384 -14.84 -6.83 -17.00
CA ARG A 384 -14.41 -7.23 -15.65
C ARG A 384 -15.13 -6.46 -14.53
N MET A 385 -15.63 -5.24 -14.80
CA MET A 385 -16.24 -4.35 -13.80
C MET A 385 -17.75 -4.14 -14.02
N PRO A 386 -18.64 -4.99 -13.47
CA PRO A 386 -20.08 -4.83 -13.60
C PRO A 386 -20.63 -3.59 -12.85
N ARG A 387 -21.66 -2.95 -13.42
CA ARG A 387 -22.40 -1.81 -12.84
C ARG A 387 -23.73 -2.25 -12.23
N ARG A 388 -24.10 -1.72 -11.07
CA ARG A 388 -25.38 -1.97 -10.38
C ARG A 388 -25.87 -0.70 -9.66
N PHE A 389 -27.10 -0.28 -9.89
CA PHE A 389 -27.67 0.92 -9.25
C PHE A 389 -28.25 0.67 -7.85
N ARG A 390 -28.19 -0.58 -7.37
CA ARG A 390 -28.50 -1.07 -6.01
C ARG A 390 -27.59 -2.28 -5.72
#